data_AF-A0A1F6W1G3-F1
#
_entry.id   AF-A0A1F6W1G3-F1
#
_cell.length_a   1.000
_cell.length_b   1.000
_cell.length_c   1.000
_cell.angle_alpha   90.00
_cell.angle_beta   90.00
_cell.angle_gamma   90.00
#
_symmetry.space_group_name_H-M   'P 1'
#
loop_
_entity.id
_entity.type
_entity.pdbx_description
1 polymer ?
#
loop_
_entity_poly.entity_id
_entity_poly.type
_entity_poly.pdbx_seq_one_letter_code
_entity_poly.pdbx_strand_id
1 'polypeptide(L)'
;MFLGEGLAIYSEIVAAKNINTFAATFWKMSGVMTLAGLLLIAGYMFGLKYLNNIWIVGVVSIGGIIIMEPVITYLLFQEFPSRGALIGLVLGILGLLSALFIK
;
A
#
# COMPACT_ATOMS: atom_id res chain seq x y z
N MET A 1 8.23 -3.76 5.88
CA MET A 1 7.05 -3.98 5.02
C MET A 1 6.03 -2.87 5.18
N PHE A 2 5.23 -2.78 6.26
CA PHE A 2 4.19 -1.74 6.41
C PHE A 2 4.67 -0.29 6.22
N LEU A 3 5.84 0.06 6.76
CA LEU A 3 6.45 1.38 6.51
C LEU A 3 6.75 1.60 5.03
N GLY A 4 7.24 0.57 4.33
CA GLY A 4 7.51 0.60 2.90
C GLY A 4 6.23 0.78 2.09
N GLU A 5 5.20 -0.01 2.37
CA GLU A 5 3.87 0.14 1.73
C GLU A 5 3.31 1.54 1.94
N GLY A 6 3.32 2.02 3.19
CA GLY A 6 2.82 3.35 3.51
C GLY A 6 3.56 4.47 2.79
N LEU A 7 4.89 4.37 2.67
CA LEU A 7 5.69 5.35 1.92
C LEU A 7 5.47 5.27 0.40
N ALA A 8 5.30 4.06 -0.15
CA ALA A 8 5.00 3.85 -1.56
C ALA A 8 3.67 4.53 -1.91
N ILE A 9 2.61 4.16 -1.19
CA ILE A 9 1.26 4.70 -1.36
C ILE A 9 1.26 6.22 -1.13
N TYR A 10 1.92 6.71 -0.08
CA TYR A 10 2.03 8.15 0.17
C TYR A 10 2.68 8.88 -1.01
N SER A 11 3.73 8.32 -1.60
CA SER A 11 4.41 8.93 -2.74
C SER A 11 3.51 9.03 -3.97
N GLU A 12 2.70 8.01 -4.22
CA GLU A 12 1.74 7.98 -5.34
C GLU A 12 0.61 8.98 -5.14
N ILE A 13 0.00 9.00 -3.95
CA ILE A 13 -1.14 9.88 -3.64
C ILE A 13 -0.70 11.35 -3.62
N VAL A 14 0.47 11.67 -3.06
CA VAL A 14 1.01 13.04 -3.10
C VAL A 14 1.39 13.45 -4.52
N ALA A 15 1.93 12.53 -5.33
CA ALA A 15 2.20 12.79 -6.75
C ALA A 15 0.90 13.12 -7.50
N ALA A 16 -0.16 12.33 -7.30
CA ALA A 16 -1.47 12.55 -7.90
C ALA A 16 -2.09 13.88 -7.45
N LYS A 17 -2.01 14.21 -6.15
CA LYS A 17 -2.56 15.45 -5.59
C LYS A 17 -1.92 16.71 -6.17
N ASN A 18 -0.62 16.66 -6.49
CA ASN A 18 0.15 17.81 -6.96
C ASN A 18 0.45 17.74 -8.47
N ILE A 19 -0.53 17.29 -9.27
CA ILE A 19 -0.41 17.10 -10.71
C ILE A 19 0.00 18.39 -11.46
N ASN A 20 -0.39 19.56 -10.96
CA ASN A 20 -0.06 20.85 -11.54
C ASN A 20 1.44 21.20 -11.45
N THR A 21 2.20 20.56 -10.56
CA THR A 21 3.66 20.73 -10.42
C THR A 21 4.42 19.44 -10.76
N PHE A 22 3.99 18.77 -11.84
CA PHE A 22 4.40 17.40 -12.19
C PHE A 22 5.90 17.14 -12.05
N ALA A 23 6.76 17.90 -12.75
CA ALA A 23 8.21 17.61 -12.78
C ALA A 23 8.87 17.67 -11.40
N ALA A 24 8.56 18.70 -10.60
CA ALA A 24 9.11 18.86 -9.26
C ALA A 24 8.59 17.78 -8.30
N THR A 25 7.29 17.49 -8.37
CA THR A 25 6.67 16.45 -7.54
C THR A 25 7.18 15.06 -7.91
N PHE A 26 7.29 14.77 -9.20
CA PHE A 26 7.72 13.48 -9.74
C PHE A 26 9.08 13.09 -9.15
N TRP A 27 10.11 13.91 -9.33
CA TRP A 27 11.44 13.60 -8.79
C TRP A 27 11.46 13.43 -7.28
N LYS A 28 10.75 14.31 -6.55
CA LYS A 28 10.66 14.24 -5.10
C LYS A 28 10.01 12.93 -4.64
N MET A 29 8.88 12.56 -5.25
CA MET A 29 8.14 11.35 -4.89
C MET A 29 8.82 10.07 -5.39
N SER A 30 9.52 10.10 -6.53
CA SER A 30 10.38 8.98 -6.98
C SER A 30 11.48 8.68 -5.96
N GLY A 31 12.05 9.69 -5.31
CA GLY A 31 12.99 9.49 -4.21
C GLY A 31 12.36 8.77 -3.02
N VAL A 32 11.15 9.18 -2.62
CA VAL A 32 10.38 8.50 -1.56
C VAL A 32 10.03 7.06 -1.96
N MET A 33 9.58 6.85 -3.19
CA MET A 33 9.26 5.53 -3.74
C MET A 33 10.49 4.61 -3.76
N THR A 34 11.67 5.14 -4.06
CA THR A 34 12.92 4.36 -4.03
C THR A 34 13.20 3.86 -2.61
N LEU A 35 13.09 4.73 -1.60
CA LEU A 35 13.23 4.34 -0.20
C LEU A 35 12.17 3.32 0.21
N ALA A 36 10.91 3.53 -0.21
CA ALA A 36 9.82 2.61 0.02
C ALA A 36 10.13 1.21 -0.55
N GLY A 37 10.61 1.14 -1.80
CA GLY A 37 11.02 -0.08 -2.47
C GLY A 37 12.12 -0.83 -1.70
N LEU A 38 13.15 -0.13 -1.20
CA LEU A 38 14.20 -0.74 -0.37
C LEU A 38 13.62 -1.38 0.91
N LEU A 39 12.69 -0.68 1.58
CA LEU A 39 12.02 -1.18 2.78
C LEU A 39 11.06 -2.34 2.50
N LEU A 40 10.46 -2.37 1.32
CA LEU A 40 9.62 -3.47 0.85
C LEU A 40 10.45 -4.72 0.56
N ILE A 41 11.54 -4.58 -0.20
CA ILE A 41 12.47 -5.69 -0.50
C ILE A 41 13.00 -6.28 0.80
N ALA A 42 13.50 -5.45 1.71
CA ALA A 42 13.94 -5.90 3.03
C ALA A 42 12.80 -6.57 3.81
N GLY A 43 11.60 -5.98 3.79
CA GLY A 43 10.41 -6.53 4.42
C GLY A 43 10.04 -7.93 3.91
N TYR A 44 10.07 -8.15 2.60
CA TYR A 44 9.82 -9.46 1.99
C TYR A 44 10.89 -10.47 2.36
N MET A 45 12.17 -10.09 2.31
CA MET A 45 13.28 -10.97 2.69
C MET A 45 13.18 -11.41 4.15
N PHE A 46 12.94 -10.47 5.07
CA PHE A 46 12.74 -10.78 6.48
C PHE A 46 11.47 -11.59 6.70
N GLY A 47 10.36 -11.21 6.07
CA GLY A 47 9.10 -11.94 6.16
C GLY A 47 9.26 -13.40 5.77
N LEU A 48 9.91 -13.68 4.64
CA LEU A 48 10.14 -15.04 4.19
C LEU A 48 11.09 -15.81 5.12
N LYS A 49 12.13 -15.15 5.64
CA LYS A 49 13.07 -15.75 6.60
C LYS A 49 12.37 -16.21 7.89
N TYR A 50 11.40 -15.45 8.41
CA TYR A 50 10.74 -15.76 9.68
C TYR A 50 9.48 -16.62 9.51
N LEU A 51 8.68 -16.37 8.46
CA LEU A 51 7.41 -17.06 8.23
C LEU A 51 7.56 -18.32 7.39
N ASN A 52 8.68 -18.48 6.66
CA ASN A 52 8.98 -19.61 5.78
C ASN A 52 7.88 -19.90 4.74
N ASN A 53 7.01 -18.93 4.45
CA ASN A 53 5.91 -19.06 3.52
C ASN A 53 5.67 -17.73 2.79
N ILE A 54 5.99 -17.70 1.50
CA ILE A 54 5.85 -16.49 0.67
C ILE A 54 4.39 -16.05 0.50
N TRP A 55 3.44 -16.99 0.56
CA TRP A 55 2.01 -16.68 0.47
C TRP A 55 1.55 -15.90 1.69
N ILE A 56 1.98 -16.27 2.90
CA ILE A 56 1.66 -15.52 4.12
C ILE A 56 2.29 -14.14 4.07
N VAL A 57 3.54 -14.03 3.63
CA VAL A 57 4.22 -12.72 3.44
C VAL A 57 3.44 -11.82 2.48
N GLY A 58 3.00 -12.38 1.35
CA GLY A 58 2.19 -11.66 0.37
C GLY A 58 0.85 -11.20 0.92
N VAL A 59 0.12 -12.08 1.64
CA VAL A 59 -1.14 -11.75 2.29
C VAL A 59 -0.96 -10.63 3.32
N VAL A 60 0.12 -10.65 4.10
CA VAL A 60 0.44 -9.57 5.05
C VAL A 60 0.71 -8.24 4.31
N SER A 61 1.43 -8.26 3.20
CA SER A 61 1.68 -7.06 2.38
C SER A 61 0.37 -6.48 1.82
N ILE A 62 -0.44 -7.33 1.19
CA ILE A 62 -1.74 -6.96 0.62
C ILE A 62 -2.66 -6.41 1.71
N GLY A 63 -2.68 -7.04 2.89
CA GLY A 63 -3.46 -6.56 4.03
C GLY A 63 -3.01 -5.18 4.50
N GLY A 64 -1.69 -4.91 4.47
CA GLY A 64 -1.13 -3.59 4.69
C GLY A 64 -1.66 -2.56 3.69
N ILE A 65 -1.65 -2.87 2.40
CA ILE A 65 -2.13 -1.99 1.33
C ILE A 65 -3.62 -1.66 1.51
N ILE A 66 -4.45 -2.69 1.70
CA ILE A 66 -5.91 -2.56 1.86
C ILE A 66 -6.29 -1.60 2.99
N ILE A 67 -5.48 -1.53 4.06
CA ILE A 67 -5.72 -0.62 5.18
C ILE A 67 -5.07 0.74 4.94
N MET A 68 -3.80 0.77 4.56
CA MET A 68 -3.01 1.99 4.49
C MET A 68 -3.48 2.92 3.36
N GLU A 69 -3.88 2.36 2.22
CA GLU A 69 -4.30 3.15 1.06
C GLU A 69 -5.53 4.01 1.29
N PRO A 70 -6.68 3.49 1.77
CA PRO A 70 -7.83 4.33 2.08
C PRO A 70 -7.54 5.32 3.21
N VAL A 71 -6.73 4.95 4.21
CA VAL A 71 -6.36 5.85 5.32
C VAL A 71 -5.53 7.02 4.81
N ILE A 72 -4.46 6.78 4.05
CA ILE A 72 -3.60 7.84 3.51
C ILE A 72 -4.38 8.70 2.51
N THR A 73 -5.18 8.08 1.64
CA THR A 73 -6.02 8.80 0.68
C THR A 73 -6.98 9.74 1.42
N TYR A 74 -7.68 9.24 2.44
CA TYR A 74 -8.58 10.05 3.25
C TYR A 74 -7.84 11.19 3.96
N LEU A 75 -6.67 10.94 4.54
CA LEU A 75 -5.89 11.98 5.21
C LEU A 75 -5.46 13.10 4.24
N LEU A 76 -5.11 12.76 3.00
CA LEU A 76 -4.60 13.73 2.03
C LEU A 76 -5.71 14.43 1.23
N PHE A 77 -6.77 13.73 0.85
CA PHE A 77 -7.86 14.27 0.03
C PHE A 77 -9.10 14.67 0.84
N GLN A 78 -9.27 14.13 2.05
CA GLN A 78 -10.47 14.32 2.90
C GLN A 78 -11.77 13.89 2.21
N GLU A 79 -11.66 12.90 1.32
CA GLU A 79 -12.78 12.35 0.55
C GLU A 79 -13.02 10.88 0.93
N PHE A 80 -14.29 10.49 0.99
CA PHE A 80 -14.67 9.09 1.15
C PHE A 80 -14.71 8.37 -0.21
N PRO A 81 -14.43 7.06 -0.23
CA PRO A 81 -14.51 6.28 -1.46
C PRO A 81 -15.93 6.33 -2.04
N SER A 82 -16.02 6.40 -3.36
CA SER A 82 -17.29 6.24 -4.08
C SER A 82 -17.90 4.86 -3.81
N ARG A 83 -19.19 4.68 -4.09
CA ARG A 83 -19.87 3.38 -3.87
C ARG A 83 -19.15 2.21 -4.53
N GLY A 84 -18.66 2.40 -5.76
CA GLY A 84 -17.91 1.36 -6.47
C GLY A 84 -16.58 1.04 -5.79
N ALA A 85 -15.83 2.06 -5.38
CA ALA A 85 -14.57 1.89 -4.66
C ALA A 85 -14.78 1.23 -3.28
N LEU A 86 -15.86 1.57 -2.59
CA LEU A 86 -16.23 0.96 -1.31
C LEU A 86 -16.56 -0.54 -1.48
N ILE A 87 -17.32 -0.91 -2.51
CA ILE A 87 -17.59 -2.33 -2.82
C ILE A 87 -16.28 -3.05 -3.11
N GLY A 88 -15.40 -2.46 -3.92
CA GLY A 88 -14.07 -3.01 -4.20
C GLY A 88 -13.25 -3.23 -2.93
N LEU A 89 -13.24 -2.26 -2.02
CA LEU A 89 -12.56 -2.35 -0.73
C LEU A 89 -13.13 -3.49 0.13
N VAL A 90 -14.45 -3.60 0.23
CA VAL A 90 -15.11 -4.69 0.98
C VAL A 90 -14.76 -6.05 0.40
N LEU A 91 -14.81 -6.20 -0.92
CA LEU A 91 -14.43 -7.45 -1.58
C LEU A 91 -12.94 -7.77 -1.38
N GLY A 92 -12.07 -6.76 -1.39
CA GLY A 92 -10.65 -6.90 -1.07
C GLY A 92 -10.43 -7.41 0.36
N ILE A 93 -11.13 -6.82 1.34
CA ILE A 93 -11.08 -7.27 2.74
C ILE A 93 -11.56 -8.72 2.86
N LEU A 94 -12.67 -9.08 2.20
CA LEU A 94 -13.18 -10.46 2.20
C LEU A 94 -12.19 -11.44 1.57
N GLY A 95 -11.56 -11.07 0.45
CA GLY A 95 -10.51 -11.87 -0.19
C GLY A 95 -9.30 -12.06 0.71
N LEU A 96 -8.89 -11.02 1.43
CA LEU A 96 -7.81 -11.08 2.41
C LEU A 96 -8.15 -12.04 3.57
N LEU A 97 -9.36 -11.92 4.13
CA LEU A 97 -9.83 -12.81 5.20
C LEU A 97 -9.89 -14.27 4.71
N SER A 98 -10.36 -14.50 3.48
CA SER A 98 -10.35 -15.83 2.86
C SER A 98 -8.93 -16.40 2.80
N ALA A 99 -7.94 -15.62 2.37
CA ALA A 99 -6.56 -16.07 2.28
C ALA A 99 -5.90 -16.36 3.65
N LEU A 100 -6.40 -15.71 4.72
CA LEU A 100 -5.89 -15.93 6.08
C LEU A 100 -6.54 -17.14 6.78
N PHE A 101 -7.83 -17.38 6.54
CA PHE A 101 -8.62 -18.32 7.34
C PHE A 101 -9.02 -19.60 6.61
N ILE A 102 -8.98 -19.63 5.28
CA ILE A 102 -9.25 -20.84 4.49
C ILE A 102 -7.92 -21.52 4.17
N LYS A 103 -7.77 -22.77 4.59
CA LYS A 103 -6.57 -23.59 4.42
C LYS A 103 -6.61 -24.39 3.12
#